data_AF-A0A2A3M4M9-F1
#
_entry.id   AF-A0A2A3M4M9-F1
#
_cell.length_a   1.000
_cell.length_b   1.000
_cell.length_c   1.000
_cell.angle_alpha   90.00
_cell.angle_beta   90.00
_cell.angle_gamma   90.00
#
_symmetry.space_group_name_H-M   'P 1'
#
loop_
_entity.id
_entity.type
_entity.pdbx_description
1 polymer ?
#
loop_
_entity_poly.entity_id
_entity_poly.type
_entity_poly.pdbx_seq_one_letter_code
_entity_poly.pdbx_strand_id
1 'polypeptide(L)' 'ERVLRACQQGVVRTVEGQDLAIEFDSICLHSDTPGALDLVEATRKALDAAGIVVRAPR' A
#
# COMPACT_ATOMS: atom_id res chain seq x y z
N GLU A 1 -1.69 -4.99 -4.71
CA GLU A 1 -2.56 -4.12 -5.56
C GLU A 1 -3.11 -2.90 -4.81
N ARG A 2 -3.83 -3.07 -3.68
CA ARG A 2 -4.46 -1.97 -2.93
C ARG A 2 -3.51 -0.81 -2.59
N VAL A 3 -2.33 -1.12 -2.04
CA VAL A 3 -1.30 -0.14 -1.69
C VAL A 3 -0.82 0.64 -2.90
N LEU A 4 -0.48 -0.05 -4.00
CA LEU A 4 0.01 0.59 -5.22
C LEU A 4 -1.03 1.57 -5.79
N ARG A 5 -2.29 1.15 -5.82
CA ARG A 5 -3.40 2.01 -6.26
C ARG A 5 -3.53 3.25 -5.38
N ALA A 6 -3.49 3.10 -4.06
CA ALA A 6 -3.57 4.21 -3.13
C ALA A 6 -2.44 5.22 -3.36
N CYS A 7 -1.20 4.76 -3.56
CA CYS A 7 -0.06 5.63 -3.83
C CYS A 7 -0.15 6.35 -5.18
N GLN A 8 -0.70 5.72 -6.22
CA GLN A 8 -0.77 6.31 -7.57
C GLN A 8 -2.00 7.18 -7.80
N GLN A 9 -3.13 6.84 -7.17
CA GLN A 9 -4.44 7.43 -7.48
C GLN A 9 -5.06 8.17 -6.29
N GLY A 10 -4.51 8.05 -5.08
CA GLY A 10 -5.07 8.69 -3.89
C GLY A 10 -6.42 8.13 -3.46
N VAL A 11 -6.74 6.88 -3.84
CA VAL A 11 -8.04 6.26 -3.57
C VAL A 11 -7.93 4.82 -3.10
N VAL A 12 -8.89 4.39 -2.27
CA VAL A 12 -9.10 2.99 -1.87
C VAL A 12 -10.50 2.53 -2.25
N ARG A 13 -10.65 1.22 -2.52
CA ARG A 13 -11.94 0.60 -2.80
C ARG A 13 -12.60 0.15 -1.49
N THR A 14 -13.80 0.64 -1.20
CA THR A 14 -14.62 0.19 -0.05
C THR A 14 -15.20 -1.20 -0.30
N VAL A 15 -15.72 -1.84 0.75
CA VAL A 15 -16.33 -3.17 0.64
C VAL A 15 -17.68 -3.14 -0.11
N GLU A 16 -18.33 -1.98 -0.16
CA GLU A 16 -19.52 -1.67 -0.97
C GLU A 16 -19.17 -1.39 -2.44
N GLY A 17 -17.89 -1.40 -2.80
CA GLY A 17 -17.43 -1.22 -4.18
C GLY A 17 -17.34 0.23 -4.63
N GLN A 18 -17.33 1.21 -3.71
CA GLN A 18 -17.09 2.62 -4.03
C GLN A 18 -15.61 2.99 -3.89
N ASP A 19 -15.18 4.04 -4.57
CA ASP A 19 -13.84 4.61 -4.36
C ASP A 19 -13.91 5.75 -3.34
N LEU A 20 -13.04 5.69 -2.34
CA LEU A 20 -12.88 6.72 -1.32
C LEU A 20 -11.52 7.39 -1.49
N ALA A 21 -11.54 8.73 -1.64
CA ALA A 21 -10.32 9.54 -1.66
C ALA A 21 -9.68 9.59 -0.26
N ILE A 22 -8.37 9.44 -0.21
CA ILE A 22 -7.59 9.43 1.02
C ILE A 22 -6.29 10.23 0.87
N GLU A 23 -5.86 10.83 1.97
CA GLU A 23 -4.51 11.37 2.14
C GLU A 23 -3.79 10.55 3.21
N PHE A 24 -2.51 10.23 2.98
CA PHE A 24 -1.71 9.46 3.92
C PHE A 24 -0.22 9.70 3.71
N ASP A 25 0.55 9.65 4.80
CA ASP A 25 2.01 9.74 4.77
C ASP A 25 2.71 8.38 4.91
N SER A 26 2.01 7.38 5.44
CA SER A 26 2.58 6.06 5.74
C SER A 26 1.55 4.94 5.57
N ILE A 27 2.07 3.73 5.34
CA ILE A 27 1.29 2.49 5.25
C ILE A 27 1.71 1.61 6.41
N CYS A 28 0.73 1.18 7.21
CA CYS A 28 0.98 0.24 8.28
C CYS A 28 0.97 -1.20 7.74
N LEU A 29 1.99 -1.97 8.11
CA LEU A 29 2.11 -3.40 7.79
C LEU A 29 2.29 -4.15 9.11
N HIS A 30 1.71 -5.34 9.22
CA HIS A 30 1.79 -6.18 10.43
C HIS A 30 2.39 -7.54 10.07
N SER A 31 3.16 -8.10 10.99
CA SER A 31 3.91 -9.36 10.82
C SER A 31 3.29 -10.54 11.58
N ASP A 32 2.09 -10.38 12.12
CA ASP A 32 1.42 -11.30 13.04
C ASP A 32 0.60 -12.39 12.34
N THR A 33 0.33 -12.25 11.03
CA THR A 33 -0.44 -13.22 10.25
C THR A 33 0.47 -14.10 9.38
N PRO A 34 0.20 -15.41 9.23
CA PRO A 34 0.90 -16.25 8.25
C PRO A 34 0.88 -15.63 6.84
N GLY A 35 2.04 -15.59 6.19
CA GLY A 35 2.20 -14.94 4.87
C GLY A 35 2.45 -13.44 4.92
N ALA A 36 2.60 -12.83 6.12
CA ALA A 36 2.91 -11.41 6.24
C ALA A 36 4.24 -11.01 5.56
N LEU A 37 5.28 -11.84 5.67
CA LEU A 37 6.57 -11.56 5.01
C LEU A 37 6.40 -11.49 3.49
N ASP A 38 5.75 -12.50 2.90
CA ASP A 38 5.48 -12.54 1.45
C ASP A 38 4.67 -11.31 0.99
N LEU A 39 3.68 -10.89 1.79
CA LEU A 39 2.89 -9.69 1.53
C LEU A 39 3.75 -8.42 1.55
N VAL A 40 4.64 -8.28 2.55
CA VAL A 40 5.55 -7.14 2.68
C VAL A 40 6.52 -7.09 1.49
N GLU A 41 7.13 -8.22 1.12
CA GLU A 41 8.05 -8.33 -0.01
C GLU A 41 7.35 -8.01 -1.34
N ALA A 42 6.17 -8.58 -1.58
CA ALA A 42 5.37 -8.32 -2.77
C ALA A 42 4.97 -6.84 -2.86
N THR A 43 4.58 -6.23 -1.73
CA THR A 43 4.24 -4.81 -1.65
C THR A 43 5.46 -3.95 -1.97
N ARG A 44 6.62 -4.25 -1.37
CA ARG A 44 7.86 -3.50 -1.62
C ARG A 44 8.28 -3.56 -3.08
N LYS A 45 8.30 -4.76 -3.68
CA LYS A 45 8.63 -4.98 -5.09
C LYS A 45 7.69 -4.23 -6.03
N ALA A 46 6.39 -4.23 -5.74
CA ALA A 46 5.40 -3.53 -6.55
C ALA A 46 5.60 -2.00 -6.51
N LEU A 47 5.91 -1.43 -5.34
CA LEU A 47 6.22 -0.01 -5.20
C LEU A 47 7.51 0.37 -5.94
N ASP A 48 8.57 -0.43 -5.80
CA ASP A 48 9.84 -0.20 -6.50
C ASP A 48 9.68 -0.30 -8.02
N ALA A 49 8.94 -1.29 -8.52
CA ALA A 49 8.64 -1.44 -9.95
C ALA A 49 7.81 -0.27 -10.52
N ALA A 50 7.02 0.39 -9.67
CA ALA A 50 6.25 1.59 -10.02
C ALA A 50 7.03 2.90 -9.83
N GLY A 51 8.31 2.84 -9.42
CA GLY A 51 9.15 4.02 -9.17
C GLY A 51 8.80 4.79 -7.90
N ILE A 52 8.07 4.17 -6.96
CA ILE A 52 7.68 4.81 -5.69
C ILE A 52 8.75 4.54 -4.63
N VAL A 53 9.41 5.61 -4.18
CA VAL A 53 10.47 5.52 -3.18
C VAL A 53 9.89 5.46 -1.77
N VAL A 54 10.11 4.35 -1.07
CA VAL A 54 9.80 4.23 0.35
C VAL A 54 10.93 4.84 1.17
N ARG A 55 10.59 5.74 2.10
CA ARG A 55 11.50 6.41 3.03
C ARG A 55 10.83 6.59 4.37
N ALA A 56 11.62 6.88 5.41
CA ALA A 56 11.06 7.28 6.69
C ALA A 56 10.23 8.56 6.54
N PRO A 57 9.10 8.68 7.27
CA PRO A 57 8.37 9.94 7.39
C PRO A 57 9.31 11.02 7.98
N ARG A 58 9.07 12.28 7.61
CA ARG A 58 9.83 13.41 8.16
C ARG A 58 9.32 13.75 9.56
#